data_AF-A0A023F0H1-F1
#
_entry.id   AF-A0A023F0H1-F1
#
_cell.length_a   1.000
_cell.length_b   1.000
_cell.length_c   1.000
_cell.angle_alpha   90.00
_cell.angle_beta   90.00
_cell.angle_gamma   90.00
#
_symmetry.space_group_name_H-M   'P 1'
#
loop_
_entity.id
_entity.type
_entity.pdbx_description
1 polymer ?
#
loop_
_entity_poly.entity_id
_entity_poly.type
_entity_poly.pdbx_seq_one_letter_code
_entity_poly.pdbx_strand_id
1 'polypeptide(L)'
;EGCGKEGPIRCIFFCEFHPTAGPKLTCQVPEDFISKDKFEAVSVFLIPKSQLLRSILTITTYTIKILGFPMRIDDKKYPRNAYYFNVCFVCDSWARTVQYESVVKKLSDFLTVLEMESSFLSQREQNKQYAARLGEMLQQVLEQLNSSGMCTLVEGSASTHLKVINQGRGPPPVLDHQVPVFVESPDSFQTDQWDLTTQQVLPYIDGINHVLKIAALADVENNLVKTCLQNLVYYSVVRMVPIFQYSNSYSVSPKLRLLATDIKLQEECVRAVAKSGFQSPNLRDVFRMYCSMKHGTTIKDLCLRFNPQSLRIDEIRLVQFGMLHELIRRVHKYPVLIEHPEDDLTRGEASTLYCYFNGQQSYDEICCKVGISSQQLESLIERDHNVTVILK
;
A
#
# COMPACT_ATOMS: atom_id res chain seq x y z
N GLU A 1 10.89 -9.50 1.89
CA GLU A 1 10.61 -10.13 0.58
C GLU A 1 10.69 -9.11 -0.53
N GLY A 2 11.55 -9.33 -1.54
CA GLY A 2 11.51 -8.70 -2.86
C GLY A 2 11.58 -7.16 -2.93
N CYS A 3 11.73 -6.61 -4.13
CA CYS A 3 11.75 -5.16 -4.38
C CYS A 3 10.37 -4.49 -4.17
N GLY A 4 9.41 -5.18 -3.55
CA GLY A 4 8.03 -4.72 -3.34
C GLY A 4 7.21 -4.56 -4.62
N LYS A 5 7.76 -4.92 -5.78
CA LYS A 5 7.11 -4.83 -7.09
C LYS A 5 6.52 -6.18 -7.51
N GLU A 6 5.41 -6.09 -8.21
CA GLU A 6 4.77 -7.21 -8.91
C GLU A 6 5.69 -7.61 -10.07
N GLY A 7 6.03 -8.88 -10.14
CA GLY A 7 6.81 -9.43 -11.25
C GLY A 7 5.92 -10.35 -12.08
N PRO A 8 6.05 -10.34 -13.41
CA PRO A 8 5.24 -11.20 -14.26
C PRO A 8 5.49 -12.67 -13.95
N ILE A 9 4.48 -13.50 -14.19
CA ILE A 9 4.64 -14.94 -14.14
C ILE A 9 5.47 -15.32 -15.37
N ARG A 10 6.61 -15.98 -15.16
CA ARG A 10 7.52 -16.40 -16.23
C ARG A 10 7.16 -17.76 -16.79
N CYS A 11 6.76 -18.66 -15.90
CA CYS A 11 6.45 -20.03 -16.26
C CYS A 11 5.42 -20.60 -15.28
N ILE A 12 4.52 -21.43 -15.81
CA ILE A 12 3.64 -22.28 -15.02
C ILE A 12 3.97 -23.72 -15.39
N PHE A 13 4.14 -24.56 -14.39
CA PHE A 13 4.38 -25.98 -14.61
C PHE A 13 3.52 -26.84 -13.70
N PHE A 14 3.22 -28.02 -14.19
CA PHE A 14 2.46 -29.05 -13.50
C PHE A 14 3.37 -30.25 -13.27
N CYS A 15 3.38 -30.72 -12.02
CA CYS A 15 4.14 -31.89 -11.61
C CYS A 15 3.24 -32.87 -10.85
N GLU A 16 3.54 -34.15 -11.02
CA GLU A 16 2.79 -35.25 -10.39
C GLU A 16 3.74 -36.28 -9.82
N PHE A 17 3.26 -37.08 -8.87
CA PHE A 17 4.03 -38.19 -8.32
C PHE A 17 3.66 -39.50 -9.03
N HIS A 18 4.53 -39.95 -9.93
CA HIS A 18 4.35 -41.22 -10.62
C HIS A 18 4.64 -42.41 -9.68
N PRO A 19 3.81 -43.47 -9.65
CA PRO A 19 3.97 -44.59 -8.73
C PRO A 19 5.31 -45.33 -8.80
N THR A 20 5.94 -45.39 -9.97
CA THR A 20 7.21 -46.10 -10.21
C THR A 20 8.40 -45.18 -10.47
N ALA A 21 8.17 -43.98 -11.01
CA ALA A 21 9.24 -43.07 -11.43
C ALA A 21 9.46 -41.91 -10.43
N GLY A 22 8.58 -41.77 -9.43
CA GLY A 22 8.66 -40.70 -8.45
C GLY A 22 8.16 -39.35 -9.01
N PRO A 23 8.66 -38.21 -8.48
CA PRO A 23 8.20 -36.88 -8.89
C PRO A 23 8.57 -36.60 -10.35
N LYS A 24 7.57 -36.31 -11.19
CA LYS A 24 7.72 -36.08 -12.62
C LYS A 24 7.16 -34.71 -13.00
N LEU A 25 7.95 -33.95 -13.76
CA LEU A 25 7.50 -32.75 -14.45
C LEU A 25 6.78 -33.16 -15.74
N THR A 26 5.50 -32.81 -15.90
CA THR A 26 4.67 -33.32 -17.01
C THR A 26 4.12 -32.25 -17.93
N CYS A 27 3.85 -31.04 -17.45
CA CYS A 27 3.62 -29.88 -18.32
C CYS A 27 4.50 -28.74 -17.85
N GLN A 28 5.02 -28.00 -18.82
CA GLN A 28 5.69 -26.74 -18.56
C GLN A 28 5.33 -25.76 -19.66
N VAL A 29 4.95 -24.54 -19.27
CA VAL A 29 4.66 -23.45 -20.19
C VAL A 29 5.39 -22.20 -19.70
N PRO A 30 6.31 -21.60 -20.47
CA PRO A 30 6.88 -22.06 -21.74
C PRO A 30 7.70 -23.36 -21.61
N GLU A 31 7.78 -24.17 -22.67
CA GLU A 31 8.55 -25.42 -22.67
C GLU A 31 10.03 -25.18 -22.31
N ASP A 32 10.62 -26.13 -21.58
CA ASP A 32 12.04 -26.16 -21.17
C ASP A 32 12.57 -24.95 -20.35
N PHE A 33 11.71 -24.14 -19.73
CA PHE A 33 12.16 -23.03 -18.88
C PHE A 33 12.90 -23.50 -17.60
N ILE A 34 12.64 -24.72 -17.12
CA ILE A 34 13.26 -25.29 -15.91
C ILE A 34 14.01 -26.54 -16.35
N SER A 35 15.33 -26.50 -16.26
CA SER A 35 16.19 -27.66 -16.47
C SER A 35 15.84 -28.78 -15.48
N LYS A 36 15.88 -30.03 -15.95
CA LYS A 36 15.60 -31.23 -15.14
C LYS A 36 16.40 -31.26 -13.83
N ASP A 37 17.67 -30.86 -13.86
CA ASP A 37 18.54 -30.79 -12.67
C ASP A 37 18.01 -29.84 -11.59
N LYS A 38 17.45 -28.69 -12.00
CA LYS A 38 16.84 -27.72 -11.08
C LYS A 38 15.53 -28.26 -10.51
N PHE A 39 14.75 -28.95 -11.33
CA PHE A 39 13.53 -29.60 -10.87
C PHE A 39 13.83 -30.71 -9.87
N GLU A 40 14.80 -31.59 -10.14
CA GLU A 40 15.19 -32.66 -9.23
C GLU A 40 15.63 -32.13 -7.86
N ALA A 41 16.44 -31.06 -7.83
CA ALA A 41 16.87 -30.40 -6.59
C ALA A 41 15.70 -29.85 -5.75
N VAL A 42 14.61 -29.44 -6.40
CA VAL A 42 13.46 -28.81 -5.73
C VAL A 42 12.27 -29.78 -5.57
N SER A 43 12.29 -30.92 -6.24
CA SER A 43 11.19 -31.90 -6.32
C SER A 43 10.67 -32.37 -4.97
N VAL A 44 11.57 -32.52 -3.98
CA VAL A 44 11.24 -32.91 -2.60
C VAL A 44 10.32 -31.89 -1.92
N PHE A 45 10.49 -30.61 -2.25
CA PHE A 45 9.67 -29.52 -1.71
C PHE A 45 8.39 -29.31 -2.51
N LEU A 46 8.36 -29.70 -3.80
CA LEU A 46 7.17 -29.58 -4.65
C LEU A 46 6.14 -30.66 -4.35
N ILE A 47 6.57 -31.87 -3.97
CA ILE A 47 5.70 -32.95 -3.56
C ILE A 47 6.10 -33.37 -2.14
N PRO A 48 5.74 -32.57 -1.13
CA PRO A 48 6.13 -32.84 0.23
C PRO A 48 5.37 -34.04 0.82
N LYS A 49 5.84 -34.50 1.99
CA LYS A 49 5.12 -35.49 2.80
C LYS A 49 3.78 -34.93 3.31
N SER A 50 2.91 -35.84 3.76
CA SER A 50 1.50 -35.58 4.10
C SER A 50 1.22 -34.38 5.02
N GLN A 51 2.19 -33.96 5.83
CA GLN A 51 2.08 -32.86 6.79
C GLN A 51 1.98 -31.48 6.13
N LEU A 52 2.48 -31.30 4.90
CA LEU A 52 2.52 -30.00 4.20
C LEU A 52 1.54 -29.93 3.01
N LEU A 53 0.64 -30.91 2.88
CA LEU A 53 -0.38 -30.90 1.84
C LEU A 53 -1.43 -29.82 2.10
N ARG A 54 -2.00 -29.26 1.02
CA ARG A 54 -2.97 -28.14 1.08
C ARG A 54 -2.45 -26.88 1.78
N SER A 55 -1.13 -26.71 1.83
CA SER A 55 -0.46 -25.49 2.29
C SER A 55 0.24 -24.82 1.12
N ILE A 56 0.32 -23.48 1.13
CA ILE A 56 1.03 -22.74 0.11
C ILE A 56 2.52 -22.88 0.36
N LEU A 57 3.26 -23.37 -0.64
CA LEU A 57 4.71 -23.53 -0.56
C LEU A 57 5.40 -22.51 -1.46
N THR A 58 6.24 -21.70 -0.84
CA THR A 58 7.06 -20.72 -1.54
C THR A 58 8.53 -21.11 -1.41
N ILE A 59 9.14 -21.47 -2.52
CA ILE A 59 10.54 -21.88 -2.58
C ILE A 59 11.31 -20.78 -3.31
N THR A 60 12.22 -20.13 -2.60
CA THR A 60 13.05 -19.07 -3.18
C THR A 60 14.43 -19.65 -3.48
N THR A 61 14.81 -19.66 -4.76
CA THR A 61 16.17 -19.94 -5.21
C THR A 61 16.89 -18.62 -5.54
N TYR A 62 18.19 -18.69 -5.86
CA TYR A 62 18.98 -17.49 -6.20
C TYR A 62 18.39 -16.67 -7.36
N THR A 63 17.82 -17.34 -8.37
CA THR A 63 17.34 -16.67 -9.59
C THR A 63 15.83 -16.65 -9.72
N ILE A 64 15.13 -17.66 -9.19
CA ILE A 64 13.68 -17.82 -9.37
C ILE A 64 12.99 -18.09 -8.04
N LYS A 65 11.72 -17.66 -7.96
CA LYS A 65 10.82 -17.95 -6.85
C LYS A 65 9.70 -18.85 -7.38
N ILE A 66 9.55 -20.03 -6.80
CA ILE A 66 8.54 -21.02 -7.17
C ILE A 66 7.46 -21.01 -6.11
N LEU A 67 6.22 -20.82 -6.53
CA LEU A 67 5.03 -20.85 -5.70
C LEU A 67 4.20 -22.08 -6.09
N GLY A 68 3.93 -22.99 -5.17
CA GLY A 68 3.13 -24.19 -5.43
C GLY A 68 2.10 -24.46 -4.36
N PHE A 69 1.10 -25.28 -4.71
CA PHE A 69 0.08 -25.75 -3.80
C PHE A 69 -0.12 -27.27 -3.98
N PRO A 70 0.60 -28.10 -3.22
CA PRO A 70 0.54 -29.55 -3.37
C PRO A 70 -0.81 -30.09 -2.91
N MET A 71 -1.45 -30.85 -3.80
CA MET A 71 -2.74 -31.49 -3.60
C MET A 71 -2.61 -33.00 -3.56
N ARG A 72 -3.50 -33.61 -2.77
CA ARG A 72 -3.66 -35.05 -2.65
C ARG A 72 -5.13 -35.40 -2.80
N ILE A 73 -5.42 -36.34 -3.69
CA ILE A 73 -6.74 -36.92 -3.87
C ILE A 73 -6.67 -38.38 -3.43
N ASP A 74 -7.47 -38.76 -2.44
CA ASP A 74 -7.58 -40.15 -1.99
C ASP A 74 -8.72 -40.84 -2.75
N ASP A 75 -8.38 -41.84 -3.56
CA ASP A 75 -9.36 -42.71 -4.23
C ASP A 75 -8.73 -44.09 -4.46
N LYS A 76 -9.52 -45.15 -4.28
CA LYS A 76 -9.13 -46.55 -4.52
C LYS A 76 -8.85 -46.84 -6.00
N LYS A 77 -9.29 -45.95 -6.90
CA LYS A 77 -9.00 -46.04 -8.34
C LYS A 77 -7.50 -45.88 -8.65
N TYR A 78 -6.73 -45.25 -7.77
CA TYR A 78 -5.31 -44.99 -8.02
C TYR A 78 -4.41 -46.12 -7.49
N PRO A 79 -3.29 -46.42 -8.16
CA PRO A 79 -2.38 -47.53 -7.80
C PRO A 79 -1.70 -47.42 -6.42
N ARG A 80 -1.87 -46.32 -5.69
CA ARG A 80 -1.45 -46.15 -4.28
C ARG A 80 -2.57 -45.68 -3.35
N ASN A 81 -3.83 -45.83 -3.76
CA ASN A 81 -5.01 -45.25 -3.10
C ASN A 81 -4.99 -43.71 -2.97
N ALA A 82 -4.01 -43.04 -3.60
CA ALA A 82 -3.84 -41.60 -3.55
C ALA A 82 -3.14 -41.11 -4.83
N TYR A 83 -3.60 -39.98 -5.35
CA TYR A 83 -3.00 -39.24 -6.45
C TYR A 83 -2.44 -37.91 -5.93
N TYR A 84 -1.17 -37.64 -6.21
CA TYR A 84 -0.47 -36.44 -5.77
C TYR A 84 -0.07 -35.60 -6.97
N PHE A 85 -0.47 -34.34 -6.97
CA PHE A 85 -0.08 -33.38 -7.98
C PHE A 85 0.13 -32.01 -7.38
N ASN A 86 0.87 -31.17 -8.10
CA ASN A 86 1.11 -29.78 -7.71
C ASN A 86 1.23 -28.90 -8.97
N VAL A 87 0.52 -27.78 -8.94
CA VAL A 87 0.65 -26.69 -9.93
C VAL A 87 1.55 -25.62 -9.33
N CYS A 88 2.57 -25.24 -10.08
CA CYS A 88 3.58 -24.30 -9.62
C CYS A 88 3.73 -23.11 -10.56
N PHE A 89 3.77 -21.91 -9.98
CA PHE A 89 4.01 -20.66 -10.67
C PHE A 89 5.45 -20.24 -10.41
N VAL A 90 6.15 -19.82 -11.45
CA VAL A 90 7.54 -19.37 -11.38
C VAL A 90 7.59 -17.88 -11.69
N CYS A 91 8.10 -17.14 -10.71
CA CYS A 91 8.35 -15.71 -10.80
C CYS A 91 9.85 -15.43 -10.63
N ASP A 92 10.27 -14.21 -10.95
CA ASP A 92 11.64 -13.76 -10.70
C ASP A 92 11.91 -13.67 -9.17
N SER A 93 13.16 -13.87 -8.75
CA SER A 93 13.52 -13.89 -7.31
C SER A 93 13.19 -12.60 -6.55
N TRP A 94 13.16 -11.45 -7.24
CA TRP A 94 12.83 -10.15 -6.67
C TRP A 94 11.32 -9.88 -6.57
N ALA A 95 10.48 -10.68 -7.23
CA ALA A 95 9.05 -10.47 -7.34
C ALA A 95 8.30 -10.85 -6.05
N ARG A 96 7.25 -10.09 -5.72
CA ARG A 96 6.33 -10.44 -4.63
C ARG A 96 5.31 -11.46 -5.13
N THR A 97 5.26 -12.64 -4.50
CA THR A 97 4.42 -13.78 -4.93
C THR A 97 3.09 -13.91 -4.19
N VAL A 98 2.89 -13.15 -3.11
CA VAL A 98 1.71 -13.24 -2.22
C VAL A 98 0.39 -13.06 -2.98
N GLN A 99 0.39 -12.27 -4.05
CA GLN A 99 -0.79 -11.98 -4.85
C GLN A 99 -1.26 -13.19 -5.68
N TYR A 100 -0.34 -14.11 -6.01
CA TYR A 100 -0.64 -15.29 -6.79
C TYR A 100 -1.08 -16.48 -5.92
N GLU A 101 -0.96 -16.39 -4.59
CA GLU A 101 -1.30 -17.47 -3.66
C GLU A 101 -2.76 -17.91 -3.76
N SER A 102 -3.67 -16.93 -3.80
CA SER A 102 -5.11 -17.19 -3.97
C SER A 102 -5.43 -17.80 -5.33
N VAL A 103 -4.68 -17.39 -6.37
CA VAL A 103 -4.84 -17.87 -7.75
C VAL A 103 -4.38 -19.32 -7.86
N VAL A 104 -3.19 -19.65 -7.36
CA VAL A 104 -2.64 -21.01 -7.37
C VAL A 104 -3.54 -21.97 -6.57
N LYS A 105 -4.04 -21.53 -5.41
CA LYS A 105 -4.99 -22.31 -4.61
C LYS A 105 -6.27 -22.60 -5.40
N LYS A 106 -6.90 -21.56 -5.98
CA LYS A 106 -8.16 -21.72 -6.73
C LYS A 106 -7.99 -22.56 -7.99
N LEU A 107 -6.86 -22.43 -8.69
CA LEU A 107 -6.53 -23.27 -9.83
C LEU A 107 -6.30 -24.74 -9.43
N SER A 108 -5.65 -24.98 -8.29
CA SER A 108 -5.42 -26.35 -7.78
C SER A 108 -6.72 -27.00 -7.31
N ASP A 109 -7.61 -26.24 -6.66
CA ASP A 109 -8.96 -26.70 -6.31
C ASP A 109 -9.79 -26.99 -7.57
N PHE A 110 -9.69 -26.16 -8.61
CA PHE A 110 -10.35 -26.41 -9.90
C PHE A 110 -9.92 -27.71 -10.56
N LEU A 111 -8.60 -27.96 -10.64
CA LEU A 111 -8.07 -29.22 -11.17
C LEU A 111 -8.48 -30.42 -10.32
N THR A 112 -8.65 -30.24 -9.01
CA THR A 112 -9.16 -31.28 -8.13
C THR A 112 -10.61 -31.65 -8.46
N VAL A 113 -11.47 -30.64 -8.72
CA VAL A 113 -12.86 -30.87 -9.14
C VAL A 113 -12.91 -31.57 -10.49
N LEU A 114 -12.12 -31.11 -11.47
CA LEU A 114 -12.04 -31.76 -12.79
C LEU A 114 -11.60 -33.23 -12.68
N GLU A 115 -10.66 -33.53 -11.78
CA GLU A 115 -10.21 -34.90 -11.54
C GLU A 115 -11.29 -35.78 -10.92
N MET A 116 -12.07 -35.24 -9.98
CA MET A 116 -13.18 -35.98 -9.36
C MET A 116 -14.32 -36.26 -10.33
N GLU A 117 -14.66 -35.32 -11.21
CA GLU A 117 -15.78 -35.44 -12.15
C GLU A 117 -15.42 -36.27 -13.40
N SER A 118 -14.23 -36.03 -13.96
CA SER A 118 -13.86 -36.54 -15.29
C SER A 118 -12.59 -37.39 -15.32
N SER A 119 -11.88 -37.54 -14.18
CA SER A 119 -10.58 -38.22 -14.12
C SER A 119 -9.59 -37.70 -15.17
N PHE A 120 -9.61 -36.38 -15.38
CA PHE A 120 -8.92 -35.66 -16.44
C PHE A 120 -7.38 -35.80 -16.40
N LEU A 121 -6.79 -35.70 -15.21
CA LEU A 121 -5.36 -35.82 -14.94
C LEU A 121 -4.91 -37.28 -14.96
N SER A 122 -5.68 -38.22 -14.42
CA SER A 122 -5.30 -39.64 -14.44
C SER A 122 -5.44 -40.30 -15.81
N GLN A 123 -6.40 -39.89 -16.63
CA GLN A 123 -6.53 -40.37 -18.02
C GLN A 123 -5.53 -39.71 -18.98
N ARG A 124 -4.78 -38.70 -18.51
CA ARG A 124 -3.82 -37.94 -19.33
C ARG A 124 -2.70 -38.81 -19.89
N GLU A 125 -2.22 -39.81 -19.15
CA GLU A 125 -1.20 -40.73 -19.65
C GLU A 125 -1.68 -41.54 -20.86
N GLN A 126 -2.99 -41.77 -20.96
CA GLN A 126 -3.61 -42.56 -22.03
C GLN A 126 -4.07 -41.67 -23.19
N ASN A 127 -4.51 -40.44 -22.91
CA ASN A 127 -5.07 -39.51 -23.90
C ASN A 127 -4.19 -38.26 -24.08
N LYS A 128 -3.41 -38.25 -25.16
CA LYS A 128 -2.59 -37.09 -25.57
C LYS A 128 -3.42 -35.80 -25.75
N GLN A 129 -4.71 -35.90 -26.06
CA GLN A 129 -5.61 -34.76 -26.16
C GLN A 129 -5.82 -34.03 -24.83
N TYR A 130 -5.98 -34.76 -23.71
CA TYR A 130 -6.10 -34.12 -22.40
C TYR A 130 -4.79 -33.46 -21.95
N ALA A 131 -3.64 -34.02 -22.36
CA ALA A 131 -2.35 -33.39 -22.12
C ALA A 131 -2.19 -32.07 -22.88
N ALA A 132 -2.59 -32.03 -24.16
CA ALA A 132 -2.58 -30.80 -24.96
C ALA A 132 -3.52 -29.75 -24.37
N ARG A 133 -4.73 -30.15 -23.98
CA ARG A 133 -5.73 -29.25 -23.39
C ARG A 133 -5.28 -28.65 -22.07
N LEU A 134 -4.62 -29.43 -21.20
CA LEU A 134 -4.01 -28.88 -19.98
C LEU A 134 -2.92 -27.86 -20.33
N GLY A 135 -2.08 -28.13 -21.32
CA GLY A 135 -1.09 -27.18 -21.82
C GLY A 135 -1.72 -25.87 -22.29
N GLU A 136 -2.78 -25.95 -23.11
CA GLU A 136 -3.55 -24.79 -23.58
C GLU A 136 -4.17 -24.01 -22.42
N MET A 137 -4.76 -24.67 -21.43
CA MET A 137 -5.32 -24.01 -20.25
C MET A 137 -4.23 -23.27 -19.46
N LEU A 138 -3.07 -23.91 -19.22
CA LEU A 138 -1.96 -23.26 -18.50
C LEU A 138 -1.37 -22.09 -19.29
N GLN A 139 -1.33 -22.18 -20.62
CA GLN A 139 -0.92 -21.08 -21.49
C GLN A 139 -1.92 -19.92 -21.44
N GLN A 140 -3.22 -20.20 -21.52
CA GLN A 140 -4.26 -19.18 -21.37
C GLN A 140 -4.16 -18.49 -20.01
N VAL A 141 -3.94 -19.24 -18.93
CA VAL A 141 -3.71 -18.67 -17.59
C VAL A 141 -2.48 -17.77 -17.58
N LEU A 142 -1.36 -18.22 -18.16
CA LEU A 142 -0.13 -17.42 -18.20
C LEU A 142 -0.33 -16.10 -18.95
N GLU A 143 -0.94 -16.14 -20.13
CA GLU A 143 -1.15 -14.96 -20.98
C GLU A 143 -2.19 -14.00 -20.40
N GLN A 144 -3.32 -14.52 -19.91
CA GLN A 144 -4.40 -13.69 -19.34
C GLN A 144 -4.01 -13.09 -17.99
N LEU A 145 -3.35 -13.84 -17.11
CA LEU A 145 -2.89 -13.28 -15.82
C LEU A 145 -1.81 -12.21 -16.03
N ASN A 146 -0.92 -12.36 -17.01
CA ASN A 146 0.10 -11.36 -17.30
C ASN A 146 -0.43 -10.12 -18.02
N SER A 147 -1.53 -10.22 -18.78
CA SER A 147 -2.09 -9.10 -19.56
C SER A 147 -3.21 -8.34 -18.83
N SER A 148 -4.19 -9.05 -18.27
CA SER A 148 -5.39 -8.46 -17.66
C SER A 148 -5.49 -8.70 -16.15
N GLY A 149 -4.69 -9.62 -15.59
CA GLY A 149 -4.80 -10.04 -14.19
C GLY A 149 -6.07 -10.83 -13.87
N MET A 150 -6.87 -11.18 -14.88
CA MET A 150 -8.13 -11.91 -14.76
C MET A 150 -8.20 -13.01 -15.83
N CYS A 151 -8.51 -14.22 -15.41
CA CYS A 151 -8.65 -15.37 -16.29
C CYS A 151 -9.93 -16.13 -15.95
N THR A 152 -10.69 -16.54 -16.96
CA THR A 152 -11.88 -17.37 -16.78
C THR A 152 -11.66 -18.69 -17.49
N LEU A 153 -11.57 -19.77 -16.72
CA LEU A 153 -11.44 -21.12 -17.24
C LEU A 153 -12.81 -21.78 -17.25
N VAL A 154 -13.17 -22.40 -18.38
CA VAL A 154 -14.41 -23.16 -18.53
C VAL A 154 -14.06 -24.48 -19.18
N GLU A 155 -14.34 -25.57 -18.48
CA GLU A 155 -14.04 -26.93 -18.92
C GLU A 155 -15.22 -27.85 -18.57
N GLY A 156 -15.99 -28.25 -19.58
CA GLY A 156 -17.20 -29.06 -19.39
C GLY A 156 -18.26 -28.33 -18.55
N SER A 157 -18.64 -28.93 -17.43
CA SER A 157 -19.58 -28.39 -16.43
C SER A 157 -18.94 -27.43 -15.43
N ALA A 158 -17.61 -27.45 -15.30
CA ALA A 158 -16.90 -26.67 -14.28
C ALA A 158 -16.35 -25.37 -14.86
N SER A 159 -16.58 -24.26 -14.16
CA SER A 159 -16.00 -22.96 -14.52
C SER A 159 -15.36 -22.29 -13.31
N THR A 160 -14.19 -21.65 -13.51
CA THR A 160 -13.49 -20.91 -12.46
C THR A 160 -12.97 -19.57 -12.93
N HIS A 161 -13.23 -18.55 -12.11
CA HIS A 161 -12.74 -17.19 -12.30
C HIS A 161 -11.50 -16.95 -11.43
N LEU A 162 -10.36 -16.76 -12.06
CA LEU A 162 -9.09 -16.41 -11.44
C LEU A 162 -8.92 -14.88 -11.51
N LYS A 163 -8.68 -14.24 -10.37
CA LYS A 163 -8.38 -12.81 -10.30
C LYS A 163 -7.16 -12.61 -9.41
N VAL A 164 -6.13 -11.96 -9.93
CA VAL A 164 -4.98 -11.52 -9.14
C VAL A 164 -5.46 -10.35 -8.27
N ILE A 165 -5.26 -10.47 -6.95
CA ILE A 165 -5.62 -9.41 -6.01
C ILE A 165 -4.34 -8.76 -5.52
N ASN A 166 -4.21 -7.46 -5.79
CA ASN A 166 -3.07 -6.68 -5.37
C ASN A 166 -3.16 -6.43 -3.86
N GLN A 167 -2.43 -7.24 -3.10
CA GLN A 167 -2.25 -7.03 -1.67
C GLN A 167 -1.20 -5.93 -1.47
N GLY A 168 -1.64 -4.71 -1.20
CA GLY A 168 -0.78 -3.59 -0.83
C GLY A 168 -0.03 -3.86 0.48
N ARG A 169 0.84 -2.93 0.88
CA ARG A 169 1.30 -2.90 2.28
C ARG A 169 0.16 -2.34 3.13
N GLY A 170 0.09 -2.77 4.38
CA GLY A 170 -0.87 -2.21 5.32
C GLY A 170 -0.72 -0.67 5.36
N PRO A 171 -1.83 0.08 5.27
CA PRO A 171 -1.78 1.54 5.30
C PRO A 171 -1.30 2.01 6.68
N PRO A 172 -0.54 3.11 6.76
CA PRO A 172 -0.16 3.68 8.04
C PRO A 172 -1.41 4.09 8.84
N PRO A 173 -1.35 4.05 10.18
CA PRO A 173 -2.47 4.49 11.01
C PRO A 173 -2.73 5.98 10.80
N VAL A 174 -4.01 6.34 10.66
CA VAL A 174 -4.47 7.71 10.50
C VAL A 174 -4.58 8.37 11.88
N LEU A 175 -4.00 9.56 12.03
CA LEU A 175 -4.03 10.32 13.28
C LEU A 175 -5.12 11.40 13.24
N ASP A 176 -5.67 11.76 14.40
CA ASP A 176 -6.83 12.68 14.52
C ASP A 176 -6.55 14.10 13.97
N HIS A 177 -5.29 14.53 14.05
CA HIS A 177 -4.81 15.86 13.64
C HIS A 177 -4.38 15.93 12.16
N GLN A 178 -4.44 14.82 11.44
CA GLN A 178 -4.12 14.78 10.01
C GLN A 178 -5.31 15.24 9.18
N VAL A 179 -5.02 15.64 7.95
CA VAL A 179 -5.95 16.20 6.98
C VAL A 179 -5.90 15.33 5.72
N PRO A 180 -7.03 14.73 5.30
CA PRO A 180 -7.10 14.00 4.04
C PRO A 180 -7.10 14.95 2.84
N VAL A 181 -6.26 14.67 1.86
CA VAL A 181 -6.21 15.40 0.58
C VAL A 181 -6.37 14.39 -0.56
N PHE A 182 -7.26 14.69 -1.52
CA PHE A 182 -7.44 13.87 -2.71
C PHE A 182 -6.20 13.92 -3.61
N VAL A 183 -5.77 12.74 -4.07
CA VAL A 183 -4.69 12.61 -5.05
C VAL A 183 -5.24 12.72 -6.47
N GLU A 184 -6.44 12.17 -6.69
CA GLU A 184 -7.15 12.19 -7.97
C GLU A 184 -8.42 13.03 -7.85
N SER A 185 -8.86 13.62 -8.96
CA SER A 185 -10.10 14.40 -8.99
C SER A 185 -11.29 13.54 -8.57
N PRO A 186 -12.17 14.01 -7.66
CA PRO A 186 -13.31 13.23 -7.18
C PRO A 186 -14.30 12.84 -8.30
N ASP A 187 -14.27 13.55 -9.43
CA ASP A 187 -15.17 13.34 -10.57
C ASP A 187 -14.96 12.01 -11.33
N SER A 188 -13.85 11.30 -11.09
CA SER A 188 -13.60 9.99 -11.70
C SER A 188 -14.32 8.84 -10.99
N PHE A 189 -14.90 9.08 -9.80
CA PHE A 189 -15.47 8.03 -8.98
C PHE A 189 -16.99 7.94 -9.11
N GLN A 190 -17.50 6.74 -9.40
CA GLN A 190 -18.94 6.47 -9.38
C GLN A 190 -19.43 6.35 -7.94
N THR A 191 -20.05 7.40 -7.42
CA THR A 191 -20.52 7.52 -6.02
C THR A 191 -21.43 6.36 -5.58
N ASP A 192 -22.20 5.76 -6.48
CA ASP A 192 -23.18 4.71 -6.17
C ASP A 192 -22.57 3.37 -5.72
N GLN A 193 -21.29 3.13 -6.00
CA GLN A 193 -20.60 1.89 -5.61
C GLN A 193 -19.89 1.99 -4.25
N TRP A 194 -19.95 3.15 -3.61
CA TRP A 194 -19.25 3.42 -2.36
C TRP A 194 -20.09 3.03 -1.14
N ASP A 195 -19.41 2.66 -0.06
CA ASP A 195 -20.04 2.39 1.22
C ASP A 195 -20.70 3.67 1.77
N LEU A 196 -21.77 3.50 2.55
CA LEU A 196 -22.52 4.63 3.14
C LEU A 196 -21.61 5.58 3.95
N THR A 197 -20.66 5.03 4.70
CA THR A 197 -19.71 5.81 5.51
C THR A 197 -18.75 6.61 4.63
N THR A 198 -18.28 6.04 3.51
CA THR A 198 -17.47 6.79 2.54
C THR A 198 -18.28 7.89 1.87
N GLN A 199 -19.53 7.63 1.47
CA GLN A 199 -20.39 8.65 0.87
C GLN A 199 -20.66 9.84 1.81
N GLN A 200 -20.80 9.59 3.11
CA GLN A 200 -20.98 10.65 4.10
C GLN A 200 -19.70 11.44 4.38
N VAL A 201 -18.53 10.80 4.36
CA VAL A 201 -17.25 11.45 4.67
C VAL A 201 -16.68 12.23 3.48
N LEU A 202 -16.83 11.73 2.24
CA LEU A 202 -16.25 12.30 1.02
C LEU A 202 -16.56 13.80 0.81
N PRO A 203 -17.79 14.31 1.02
CA PRO A 203 -18.12 15.73 0.82
C PRO A 203 -17.35 16.68 1.75
N TYR A 204 -16.90 16.20 2.91
CA TYR A 204 -16.20 17.00 3.91
C TYR A 204 -14.68 16.98 3.76
N ILE A 205 -14.15 16.18 2.81
CA ILE A 205 -12.73 16.15 2.46
C ILE A 205 -12.45 17.32 1.51
N ASP A 206 -12.18 18.48 2.08
CA ASP A 206 -11.83 19.72 1.36
C ASP A 206 -10.30 19.98 1.32
N GLY A 207 -9.51 19.11 1.93
CA GLY A 207 -8.07 19.27 2.10
C GLY A 207 -7.66 20.23 3.23
N ILE A 208 -8.61 20.78 3.99
CA ILE A 208 -8.35 21.73 5.08
C ILE A 208 -8.83 21.17 6.43
N ASN A 209 -9.95 20.46 6.43
CA ASN A 209 -10.54 19.90 7.64
C ASN A 209 -9.73 18.68 8.13
N HIS A 210 -9.40 18.67 9.42
CA HIS A 210 -8.76 17.53 10.06
C HIS A 210 -9.79 16.45 10.41
N VAL A 211 -9.33 15.22 10.63
CA VAL A 211 -10.20 14.04 10.85
C VAL A 211 -11.25 14.27 11.94
N LEU A 212 -10.88 14.88 13.07
CA LEU A 212 -11.83 15.15 14.15
C LEU A 212 -12.96 16.11 13.73
N LYS A 213 -12.65 17.15 12.95
CA LYS A 213 -13.66 18.08 12.42
C LYS A 213 -14.54 17.42 11.36
N ILE A 214 -13.96 16.55 10.53
CA ILE A 214 -14.72 15.77 9.55
C ILE A 214 -15.71 14.85 10.27
N ALA A 215 -15.28 14.17 11.33
CA ALA A 215 -16.15 13.31 12.14
C ALA A 215 -17.32 14.10 12.76
N ALA A 216 -17.07 15.30 13.27
CA ALA A 216 -18.10 16.17 13.82
C ALA A 216 -19.08 16.71 12.76
N LEU A 217 -18.61 17.01 11.54
CA LEU A 217 -19.46 17.49 10.45
C LEU A 217 -20.29 16.38 9.80
N ALA A 218 -19.73 15.18 9.71
CA ALA A 218 -20.41 14.01 9.15
C ALA A 218 -21.34 13.30 10.16
N ASP A 219 -21.29 13.68 11.45
CA ASP A 219 -21.99 13.00 12.55
C ASP A 219 -21.66 11.49 12.62
N VAL A 220 -20.38 11.15 12.47
CA VAL A 220 -19.87 9.78 12.50
C VAL A 220 -18.81 9.64 13.59
N GLU A 221 -18.77 8.48 14.27
CA GLU A 221 -17.74 8.20 15.27
C GLU A 221 -16.32 8.31 14.68
N ASN A 222 -15.42 8.99 15.39
CA ASN A 222 -14.05 9.25 14.94
C ASN A 222 -13.27 7.95 14.58
N ASN A 223 -13.47 6.85 15.31
CA ASN A 223 -12.80 5.58 15.00
C ASN A 223 -13.27 4.98 13.66
N LEU A 224 -14.55 5.16 13.31
CA LEU A 224 -15.09 4.71 12.03
C LEU A 224 -14.57 5.58 10.89
N VAL A 225 -14.49 6.90 11.09
CA VAL A 225 -13.88 7.83 10.12
C VAL A 225 -12.40 7.52 9.92
N LYS A 226 -11.64 7.24 10.98
CA LYS A 226 -10.23 6.82 10.87
C LYS A 226 -10.06 5.54 10.05
N THR A 227 -10.90 4.54 10.30
CA THR A 227 -10.87 3.27 9.55
C THR A 227 -11.25 3.48 8.08
N CYS A 228 -12.27 4.31 7.83
CA CYS A 228 -12.69 4.71 6.49
C CYS A 228 -11.57 5.43 5.72
N LEU A 229 -10.95 6.45 6.32
CA LEU A 229 -9.83 7.17 5.73
C LEU A 229 -8.62 6.26 5.53
N GLN A 230 -8.35 5.33 6.46
CA GLN A 230 -7.27 4.35 6.32
C GLN A 230 -7.47 3.44 5.10
N ASN A 231 -8.72 3.03 4.82
CA ASN A 231 -9.06 2.30 3.60
C ASN A 231 -8.87 3.15 2.33
N LEU A 232 -9.27 4.43 2.35
CA LEU A 232 -9.04 5.36 1.24
C LEU A 232 -7.55 5.59 0.96
N VAL A 233 -6.73 5.62 2.01
CA VAL A 233 -5.26 5.69 1.91
C VAL A 233 -4.69 4.39 1.34
N TYR A 234 -5.22 3.23 1.72
CA TYR A 234 -4.79 1.94 1.15
C TYR A 234 -4.99 1.87 -0.36
N TYR A 235 -6.12 2.35 -0.86
CA TYR A 235 -6.40 2.43 -2.30
C TYR A 235 -5.74 3.63 -3.00
N SER A 236 -4.93 4.42 -2.29
CA SER A 236 -4.23 5.61 -2.82
C SER A 236 -5.15 6.72 -3.37
N VAL A 237 -6.43 6.71 -2.99
CA VAL A 237 -7.40 7.76 -3.37
C VAL A 237 -7.11 9.05 -2.60
N VAL A 238 -6.77 8.90 -1.32
CA VAL A 238 -6.50 10.00 -0.40
C VAL A 238 -5.10 9.86 0.18
N ARG A 239 -4.41 10.99 0.34
CA ARG A 239 -3.15 11.08 1.07
C ARG A 239 -3.36 11.90 2.34
N MET A 240 -2.82 11.43 3.46
CA MET A 240 -2.85 12.17 4.72
C MET A 240 -1.72 13.19 4.76
N VAL A 241 -2.06 14.45 4.98
CA VAL A 241 -1.15 15.57 5.15
C VAL A 241 -1.33 16.13 6.57
N PRO A 242 -0.28 16.57 7.26
CA PRO A 242 -0.45 17.20 8.57
C PRO A 242 -1.17 18.55 8.45
N ILE A 243 -1.87 18.97 9.51
CA ILE A 243 -2.64 20.23 9.54
C ILE A 243 -1.78 21.44 9.14
N PHE A 244 -2.36 22.32 8.32
CA PHE A 244 -1.76 23.61 7.98
C PHE A 244 -1.99 24.62 9.11
N GLN A 245 -0.91 25.20 9.63
CA GLN A 245 -0.95 26.33 10.57
C GLN A 245 0.18 27.29 10.22
N TYR A 246 -0.06 28.59 10.39
CA TYR A 246 0.94 29.62 10.09
C TYR A 246 2.18 29.55 10.99
N SER A 247 2.05 29.01 12.21
CA SER A 247 3.15 28.77 13.14
C SER A 247 4.05 27.60 12.73
N ASN A 248 3.63 26.78 11.78
CA ASN A 248 4.40 25.61 11.36
C ASN A 248 5.64 26.00 10.56
N SER A 249 6.70 25.20 10.72
CA SER A 249 7.92 25.29 9.93
C SER A 249 8.04 24.08 9.02
N TYR A 250 8.53 24.34 7.81
CA TYR A 250 8.65 23.37 6.73
C TYR A 250 10.07 23.41 6.19
N SER A 251 10.59 22.25 5.81
CA SER A 251 11.93 22.14 5.21
C SER A 251 11.87 21.44 3.86
N VAL A 252 12.73 21.90 2.96
CA VAL A 252 12.82 21.37 1.60
C VAL A 252 13.43 19.97 1.58
N SER A 253 12.84 19.09 0.79
CA SER A 253 13.33 17.75 0.48
C SER A 253 14.24 17.77 -0.77
N PRO A 254 15.23 16.87 -0.89
CA PRO A 254 16.04 16.72 -2.11
C PRO A 254 15.21 16.47 -3.39
N LYS A 255 13.98 15.99 -3.23
CA LYS A 255 13.01 15.79 -4.33
C LYS A 255 12.60 17.09 -5.02
N LEU A 256 12.85 18.27 -4.43
CA LEU A 256 12.64 19.55 -5.11
C LEU A 256 13.42 19.66 -6.43
N ARG A 257 14.53 18.93 -6.59
CA ARG A 257 15.24 18.85 -7.87
C ARG A 257 14.37 18.29 -9.01
N LEU A 258 13.44 17.40 -8.69
CA LEU A 258 12.52 16.83 -9.67
C LEU A 258 11.57 17.91 -10.22
N LEU A 259 11.12 18.83 -9.36
CA LEU A 259 10.33 19.99 -9.79
C LEU A 259 11.09 20.87 -10.79
N ALA A 260 12.42 20.98 -10.69
CA ALA A 260 13.22 21.75 -11.65
C ALA A 260 13.41 21.03 -13.01
N THR A 261 13.26 19.70 -13.04
CA THR A 261 13.59 18.88 -14.22
C THR A 261 12.33 18.46 -15.00
N ASP A 262 11.22 18.22 -14.30
CA ASP A 262 9.99 17.69 -14.91
C ASP A 262 8.99 18.80 -15.23
N ILE A 263 8.68 18.97 -16.52
CA ILE A 263 7.77 19.99 -17.04
C ILE A 263 6.32 19.70 -16.64
N LYS A 264 5.91 18.43 -16.59
CA LYS A 264 4.52 18.07 -16.25
C LYS A 264 4.20 18.42 -14.81
N LEU A 265 5.14 18.12 -13.91
CA LEU A 265 5.03 18.43 -12.50
C LEU A 265 5.03 19.96 -12.26
N GLN A 266 5.77 20.73 -13.07
CA GLN A 266 5.75 22.19 -13.01
C GLN A 266 4.37 22.75 -13.40
N GLU A 267 3.78 22.25 -14.49
CA GLU A 267 2.45 22.68 -14.92
C GLU A 267 1.38 22.33 -13.89
N GLU A 268 1.46 21.13 -13.31
CA GLU A 268 0.56 20.68 -12.24
C GLU A 268 0.72 21.54 -10.98
N CYS A 269 1.96 21.84 -10.59
CA CYS A 269 2.27 22.73 -9.48
C CYS A 269 1.67 24.12 -9.68
N VAL A 270 1.91 24.74 -10.85
CA VAL A 270 1.38 26.07 -11.16
C VAL A 270 -0.15 26.08 -11.16
N ARG A 271 -0.78 25.01 -11.67
CA ARG A 271 -2.25 24.86 -11.68
C ARG A 271 -2.81 24.72 -10.26
N ALA A 272 -2.18 23.89 -9.42
CA ALA A 272 -2.62 23.64 -8.04
C ALA A 272 -2.42 24.87 -7.13
N VAL A 273 -1.32 25.60 -7.32
CA VAL A 273 -0.93 26.75 -6.50
C VAL A 273 -1.71 28.02 -6.85
N ALA A 274 -2.35 28.06 -8.02
CA ALA A 274 -3.12 29.21 -8.46
C ALA A 274 -4.31 29.50 -7.52
N LYS A 275 -4.40 30.75 -7.06
CA LYS A 275 -5.55 31.24 -6.26
C LYS A 275 -6.85 31.26 -7.06
N SER A 276 -6.77 31.38 -8.39
CA SER A 276 -7.91 31.30 -9.30
C SER A 276 -7.46 30.68 -10.62
N GLY A 277 -8.27 29.78 -11.20
CA GLY A 277 -7.93 29.07 -12.44
C GLY A 277 -7.65 29.97 -13.66
N PHE A 278 -7.98 31.26 -13.57
CA PHE A 278 -7.73 32.27 -14.59
C PHE A 278 -6.38 33.00 -14.46
N GLN A 279 -5.69 32.91 -13.32
CA GLN A 279 -4.42 33.61 -13.10
C GLN A 279 -3.38 32.68 -12.49
N SER A 280 -2.50 32.14 -13.34
CA SER A 280 -1.40 31.28 -12.93
C SER A 280 -0.25 32.10 -12.31
N PRO A 281 0.35 31.64 -11.20
CA PRO A 281 1.55 32.23 -10.65
C PRO A 281 2.78 31.87 -11.51
N ASN A 282 3.84 32.68 -11.40
CA ASN A 282 5.10 32.38 -12.06
C ASN A 282 5.83 31.27 -11.30
N LEU A 283 6.27 30.23 -12.02
CA LEU A 283 7.03 29.11 -11.46
C LEU A 283 8.28 29.58 -10.70
N ARG A 284 8.93 30.64 -11.18
CA ARG A 284 10.11 31.22 -10.52
C ARG A 284 9.82 31.66 -9.09
N ASP A 285 8.66 32.28 -8.85
CA ASP A 285 8.29 32.80 -7.55
C ASP A 285 7.85 31.68 -6.60
N VAL A 286 7.15 30.68 -7.13
CA VAL A 286 6.83 29.43 -6.42
C VAL A 286 8.11 28.71 -5.98
N PHE A 287 9.07 28.54 -6.90
CA PHE A 287 10.35 27.90 -6.60
C PHE A 287 11.16 28.71 -5.59
N ARG A 288 11.16 30.05 -5.71
CA ARG A 288 11.81 30.94 -4.75
C ARG A 288 11.23 30.80 -3.35
N MET A 289 9.90 30.66 -3.25
CA MET A 289 9.24 30.44 -1.97
C MET A 289 9.61 29.07 -1.39
N TYR A 290 9.62 28.00 -2.20
CA TYR A 290 10.13 26.69 -1.76
C TYR A 290 11.58 26.77 -1.26
N CYS A 291 12.50 27.38 -2.01
CA CYS A 291 13.90 27.53 -1.60
C CYS A 291 14.10 28.37 -0.33
N SER A 292 13.14 29.23 0.00
CA SER A 292 13.20 30.08 1.19
C SER A 292 12.74 29.35 2.46
N MET A 293 12.10 28.19 2.33
CA MET A 293 11.72 27.33 3.45
C MET A 293 12.97 26.65 4.03
N LYS A 294 13.49 27.22 5.13
CA LYS A 294 14.63 26.69 5.88
C LYS A 294 14.20 26.29 7.29
N HIS A 295 15.05 25.52 7.97
CA HIS A 295 14.85 25.18 9.37
C HIS A 295 14.67 26.47 10.20
N GLY A 296 13.55 26.59 10.90
CA GLY A 296 13.25 27.73 11.78
C GLY A 296 12.52 28.90 11.13
N THR A 297 12.34 28.95 9.81
CA THR A 297 11.43 29.93 9.20
C THR A 297 9.99 29.42 9.30
N THR A 298 9.10 30.21 9.88
CA THR A 298 7.67 29.88 9.92
C THR A 298 6.99 30.29 8.61
N ILE A 299 5.83 29.68 8.30
CA ILE A 299 5.02 30.13 7.18
C ILE A 299 4.61 31.60 7.36
N LYS A 300 4.26 32.01 8.59
CA LYS A 300 3.94 33.41 8.89
C LYS A 300 5.04 34.37 8.43
N ASP A 301 6.31 34.06 8.71
CA ASP A 301 7.45 34.89 8.29
C ASP A 301 7.63 34.89 6.77
N LEU A 302 7.37 33.76 6.11
CA LEU A 302 7.42 33.66 4.65
C LEU A 302 6.32 34.49 4.00
N CYS A 303 5.11 34.48 4.55
CA CYS A 303 3.99 35.24 4.02
C CYS A 303 4.20 36.75 4.19
N LEU A 304 4.81 37.18 5.30
CA LEU A 304 5.21 38.56 5.50
C LEU A 304 6.30 39.01 4.51
N ARG A 305 7.25 38.14 4.17
CA ARG A 305 8.37 38.47 3.27
C ARG A 305 7.98 38.48 1.80
N PHE A 306 7.19 37.52 1.36
CA PHE A 306 6.87 37.32 -0.06
C PHE A 306 5.51 37.90 -0.47
N ASN A 307 4.64 38.22 0.51
CA ASN A 307 3.27 38.70 0.29
C ASN A 307 2.52 37.88 -0.78
N PRO A 308 2.01 36.69 -0.43
CA PRO A 308 1.42 35.72 -1.36
C PRO A 308 0.22 36.26 -2.14
N GLN A 309 -0.50 37.27 -1.60
CA GLN A 309 -1.58 37.95 -2.32
C GLN A 309 -1.07 38.70 -3.57
N SER A 310 0.13 39.29 -3.48
CA SER A 310 0.77 39.95 -4.61
C SER A 310 1.29 38.96 -5.65
N LEU A 311 1.68 37.77 -5.20
CA LEU A 311 2.20 36.68 -6.05
C LEU A 311 1.10 35.78 -6.63
N ARG A 312 -0.17 36.00 -6.24
CA ARG A 312 -1.36 35.20 -6.66
C ARG A 312 -1.25 33.72 -6.29
N ILE A 313 -0.48 33.42 -5.26
CA ILE A 313 -0.23 32.08 -4.76
C ILE A 313 -1.18 31.81 -3.59
N ASP A 314 -1.85 30.67 -3.62
CA ASP A 314 -2.58 30.15 -2.47
C ASP A 314 -1.61 29.34 -1.59
N GLU A 315 -1.38 29.84 -0.38
CA GLU A 315 -0.38 29.32 0.55
C GLU A 315 -0.71 27.90 1.02
N ILE A 316 -2.01 27.64 1.25
CA ILE A 316 -2.48 26.34 1.72
C ILE A 316 -2.26 25.30 0.62
N ARG A 317 -2.66 25.61 -0.62
CA ARG A 317 -2.49 24.72 -1.77
C ARG A 317 -1.03 24.49 -2.12
N LEU A 318 -0.17 25.51 -1.96
CA LEU A 318 1.27 25.37 -2.13
C LEU A 318 1.87 24.34 -1.17
N VAL A 319 1.50 24.43 0.11
CA VAL A 319 2.01 23.49 1.11
C VAL A 319 1.41 22.12 0.90
N GLN A 320 0.11 22.01 0.61
CA GLN A 320 -0.56 20.75 0.27
C GLN A 320 0.14 20.06 -0.92
N PHE A 321 0.37 20.78 -2.03
CA PHE A 321 1.05 20.25 -3.20
C PHE A 321 2.49 19.83 -2.87
N GLY A 322 3.21 20.68 -2.13
CA GLY A 322 4.59 20.40 -1.72
C GLY A 322 4.69 19.16 -0.81
N MET A 323 3.71 18.93 0.05
CA MET A 323 3.63 17.73 0.87
C MET A 323 3.16 16.51 0.10
N LEU A 324 2.21 16.67 -0.83
CA LEU A 324 1.68 15.59 -1.65
C LEU A 324 2.76 15.00 -2.55
N HIS A 325 3.61 15.83 -3.18
CA HIS A 325 4.75 15.36 -3.98
C HIS A 325 6.05 15.16 -3.18
N GLU A 326 5.99 15.24 -1.85
CA GLU A 326 7.15 15.09 -0.95
C GLU A 326 8.33 16.03 -1.27
N LEU A 327 8.03 17.20 -1.85
CA LEU A 327 8.98 18.29 -2.09
C LEU A 327 9.33 19.02 -0.78
N ILE A 328 8.41 19.00 0.17
CA ILE A 328 8.54 19.56 1.50
C ILE A 328 8.30 18.45 2.53
N ARG A 329 9.04 18.49 3.64
CA ARG A 329 8.70 17.80 4.89
C ARG A 329 8.34 18.81 5.98
N ARG A 330 7.34 18.50 6.79
CA ARG A 330 7.01 19.29 7.98
C ARG A 330 8.03 19.01 9.08
N VAL A 331 8.50 20.06 9.75
CA VAL A 331 9.34 19.93 10.94
C VAL A 331 8.42 19.97 12.16
N HIS A 332 8.39 18.89 12.92
CA HIS A 332 7.53 18.78 14.10
C HIS A 332 8.30 19.22 15.35
N LYS A 333 7.62 19.98 16.20
CA LYS A 333 8.09 20.34 17.54
C LYS A 333 7.69 19.21 18.50
N TYR A 334 8.62 18.77 19.33
CA TYR A 334 8.43 17.74 20.36
C TYR A 334 8.90 18.29 21.71
N PRO A 335 8.01 18.50 22.68
CA PRO A 335 8.39 18.97 24.01
C PRO A 335 8.97 17.80 24.82
N VAL A 336 10.09 18.05 25.49
CA VAL A 336 10.77 17.11 26.39
C VAL A 336 10.96 17.81 27.72
N LEU A 337 10.48 17.18 28.79
CA LEU A 337 10.79 17.60 30.15
C LEU A 337 12.24 17.20 30.48
N ILE A 338 13.06 18.16 30.92
CA ILE A 338 14.48 17.90 31.25
C ILE A 338 14.68 17.52 32.72
N GLU A 339 13.78 17.89 33.63
CA GLU A 339 13.94 17.64 35.07
C GLU A 339 13.13 16.46 35.61
N HIS A 340 13.76 15.69 36.51
CA HIS A 340 13.16 14.54 37.20
C HIS A 340 12.00 14.99 38.13
N PRO A 341 10.94 14.17 38.28
CA PRO A 341 9.73 14.53 39.02
C PRO A 341 9.86 14.42 40.55
N GLU A 342 11.00 14.83 41.14
CA GLU A 342 11.18 14.73 42.60
C GLU A 342 11.47 16.06 43.32
N ASP A 343 11.81 17.14 42.63
CA ASP A 343 12.02 18.43 43.31
C ASP A 343 11.01 19.50 42.86
N ASP A 344 10.43 20.13 43.89
CA ASP A 344 9.71 21.41 43.92
C ASP A 344 8.24 21.47 43.44
N LEU A 345 7.35 21.11 44.38
CA LEU A 345 6.31 21.94 45.05
C LEU A 345 5.65 23.19 44.39
N THR A 346 5.84 23.47 43.12
CA THR A 346 5.02 24.43 42.34
C THR A 346 4.33 23.70 41.21
N ARG A 347 3.18 23.08 41.53
CA ARG A 347 2.24 22.57 40.51
C ARG A 347 1.72 23.73 39.67
N GLY A 348 2.42 24.06 38.59
CA GLY A 348 1.92 24.94 37.54
C GLY A 348 0.67 24.34 36.87
N GLU A 349 -0.12 25.19 36.21
CA GLU A 349 -1.35 24.83 35.51
C GLU A 349 -1.15 23.75 34.43
N ALA A 350 0.10 23.46 34.04
CA ALA A 350 0.51 22.42 33.11
C ALA A 350 0.70 21.02 33.74
N SER A 351 0.36 20.81 35.02
CA SER A 351 0.60 19.53 35.73
C SER A 351 -0.04 18.31 35.05
N THR A 352 -1.14 18.48 34.32
CA THR A 352 -1.80 17.41 33.55
C THR A 352 -1.14 17.15 32.19
N LEU A 353 -0.29 18.07 31.72
CA LEU A 353 0.39 18.04 30.42
C LEU A 353 1.77 17.40 30.46
N TYR A 354 2.41 17.35 31.64
CA TYR A 354 3.70 16.68 31.82
C TYR A 354 3.69 15.22 31.38
N CYS A 355 2.56 14.51 31.51
CA CYS A 355 2.41 13.14 31.02
C CYS A 355 2.59 13.02 29.50
N TYR A 356 2.37 14.10 28.75
CA TYR A 356 2.49 14.14 27.29
C TYR A 356 3.86 14.69 26.82
N PHE A 357 4.70 15.22 27.72
CA PHE A 357 6.02 15.81 27.42
C PHE A 357 7.16 14.78 27.47
N ASN A 358 6.93 13.62 26.84
CA ASN A 358 7.88 12.51 26.80
C ASN A 358 8.77 12.49 25.53
N GLY A 359 8.67 13.53 24.68
CA GLY A 359 9.40 13.61 23.41
C GLY A 359 8.90 12.71 22.28
N GLN A 360 7.81 11.95 22.49
CA GLN A 360 7.24 11.08 21.45
C GLN A 360 6.02 11.68 20.76
N GLN A 361 5.24 12.52 21.45
CA GLN A 361 4.04 13.15 20.90
C GLN A 361 4.35 14.52 20.32
N SER A 362 3.88 14.76 19.09
CA SER A 362 4.05 16.06 18.43
C SER A 362 3.13 17.11 19.07
N TYR A 363 3.50 18.39 18.94
CA TYR A 363 2.65 19.51 19.41
C TYR A 363 1.19 19.38 18.95
N ASP A 364 0.96 18.92 17.72
CA ASP A 364 -0.39 18.76 17.17
C ASP A 364 -1.21 17.68 17.90
N GLU A 365 -0.57 16.55 18.26
CA GLU A 365 -1.25 15.48 19.00
C GLU A 365 -1.64 15.94 20.40
N ILE A 366 -0.77 16.71 21.04
CA ILE A 366 -1.03 17.28 22.37
C ILE A 366 -2.16 18.31 22.26
N CYS A 367 -2.11 19.22 21.28
CA CYS A 367 -3.18 20.17 21.02
C CYS A 367 -4.53 19.48 20.76
N CYS A 368 -4.55 18.40 19.98
CA CYS A 368 -5.79 17.67 19.69
C CYS A 368 -6.33 16.90 20.90
N LYS A 369 -5.48 16.32 21.75
CA LYS A 369 -5.93 15.59 22.96
C LYS A 369 -6.42 16.52 24.07
N VAL A 370 -5.81 17.69 24.19
CA VAL A 370 -6.08 18.63 25.28
C VAL A 370 -7.12 19.68 24.86
N GLY A 371 -7.32 19.88 23.54
CA GLY A 371 -8.23 20.89 23.01
C GLY A 371 -7.70 22.32 23.13
N ILE A 372 -6.38 22.48 23.28
CA ILE A 372 -5.70 23.79 23.43
C ILE A 372 -5.10 24.21 22.09
N SER A 373 -5.14 25.52 21.79
CA SER A 373 -4.53 26.06 20.57
C SER A 373 -2.99 25.95 20.60
N SER A 374 -2.36 25.86 19.43
CA SER A 374 -0.89 25.76 19.33
C SER A 374 -0.17 26.97 19.93
N GLN A 375 -0.77 28.16 19.87
CA GLN A 375 -0.22 29.38 20.47
C GLN A 375 -0.28 29.36 22.01
N GLN A 376 -1.39 28.88 22.57
CA GLN A 376 -1.52 28.70 24.01
C GLN A 376 -0.52 27.66 24.53
N LEU A 377 -0.36 26.54 23.82
CA LEU A 377 0.63 25.52 24.17
C LEU A 377 2.06 26.06 24.09
N GLU A 378 2.41 26.83 23.05
CA GLU A 378 3.70 27.51 22.94
C GLU A 378 3.92 28.47 24.11
N SER A 379 2.93 29.31 24.46
CA SER A 379 3.06 30.24 25.59
C SER A 379 3.20 29.55 26.95
N LEU A 380 2.60 28.37 27.13
CA LEU A 380 2.73 27.60 28.36
C LEU A 380 4.13 27.01 28.47
N ILE A 381 4.66 26.48 27.37
CA ILE A 381 6.00 25.91 27.32
C ILE A 381 7.09 26.99 27.42
N GLU A 382 6.87 28.19 26.86
CA GLU A 382 7.78 29.34 27.04
C GLU A 382 7.80 29.87 28.48
N ARG A 383 6.72 29.65 29.25
CA ARG A 383 6.66 30.01 30.68
C ARG A 383 7.36 28.97 31.56
N ASP A 384 7.35 27.71 31.16
CA ASP A 384 7.95 26.61 31.92
C ASP A 384 9.42 26.41 31.51
N HIS A 385 10.35 26.84 32.37
CA HIS A 385 11.80 26.72 32.14
C HIS A 385 12.30 25.27 32.01
N ASN A 386 11.50 24.30 32.45
CA ASN A 386 11.88 22.89 32.57
C ASN A 386 11.56 22.07 31.31
N VAL A 387 10.92 22.68 30.30
CA VAL A 387 10.53 22.02 29.06
C VAL A 387 11.37 22.54 27.90
N THR A 388 12.09 21.65 27.22
CA THR A 388 12.83 21.98 25.99
C THR A 388 12.14 21.38 24.77
N VAL A 389 12.15 22.13 23.67
CA VAL A 389 11.51 21.71 22.41
C VAL A 389 12.55 21.18 21.45
N ILE A 390 12.42 19.90 21.09
CA ILE A 390 13.22 19.27 20.04
C ILE A 390 12.48 19.40 18.72
N LEU A 391 13.19 19.84 17.67
CA LEU A 391 12.70 19.88 16.30
C LEU A 391 13.11 18.60 15.57
N LYS A 392 12.16 17.87 15.00
CA LYS A 392 12.42 16.62 14.27
C LYS A 392 11.73 16.58 12.92
#